data_AF-A0A9D3XJX9-F1
#
_entry.id   AF-A0A9D3XJX9-F1
#
_cell.length_a   1.000
_cell.length_b   1.000
_cell.length_c   1.000
_cell.angle_alpha   90.00
_cell.angle_beta   90.00
_cell.angle_gamma   90.00
#
_symmetry.space_group_name_H-M   'P 1'
#
loop_
_entity.id
_entity.type
_entity.pdbx_description
1 polymer ?
#
loop_
_entity_poly.entity_id
_entity_poly.type
_entity_poly.pdbx_seq_one_letter_code
_entity_poly.pdbx_strand_id
1 'polypeptide(L)'
;MAQAQTELQAVQKHMSKFEWILVSSLWMKLRTMFRQSNLVTEARNATLDVERDDTESLINDIQQIREQWDAILTESKLVAQNISISLEFSTYRNLPTKWDAKQHSRVSVFLVITDYQSGLTRQQSHCD
;
A
#
# COMPACT_ATOMS: atom_id res chain seq x y z
N MET A 1 -17.78 -24.72 -12.21
CA MET A 1 -18.20 -23.37 -12.67
C MET A 1 -18.81 -22.54 -11.56
N ALA A 2 -19.75 -23.06 -10.75
CA ALA A 2 -20.35 -22.32 -9.62
C ALA A 2 -19.32 -21.80 -8.60
N GLN A 3 -18.33 -22.61 -8.21
CA GLN A 3 -17.31 -22.20 -7.24
C GLN A 3 -16.42 -21.05 -7.72
N ALA A 4 -16.00 -21.06 -8.99
CA ALA A 4 -15.21 -19.98 -9.58
C ALA A 4 -15.99 -18.66 -9.65
N GLN A 5 -17.31 -18.71 -9.88
CA GLN A 5 -18.17 -17.53 -9.82
C GLN A 5 -18.31 -16.99 -8.39
N THR A 6 -18.46 -17.87 -7.40
CA THR A 6 -18.54 -17.46 -5.99
C THR A 6 -17.23 -16.83 -5.52
N GLU A 7 -16.08 -17.41 -5.88
CA GLU A 7 -14.76 -16.86 -5.59
C GLU A 7 -14.56 -15.50 -6.27
N LEU A 8 -14.95 -15.37 -7.54
CA LEU A 8 -14.88 -14.10 -8.27
C LEU A 8 -15.75 -13.02 -7.62
N GLN A 9 -16.97 -13.34 -7.21
CA GLN A 9 -17.86 -12.42 -6.51
C GLN A 9 -17.28 -11.99 -5.15
N ALA A 10 -16.65 -12.91 -4.42
CA ALA A 10 -15.96 -12.57 -3.18
C ALA A 10 -14.80 -11.61 -3.43
N VAL A 11 -13.95 -11.89 -4.42
CA VAL A 11 -12.83 -11.01 -4.81
C VAL A 11 -13.34 -9.64 -5.25
N GLN A 12 -14.37 -9.59 -6.08
CA GLN A 12 -14.96 -8.33 -6.55
C GLN A 12 -15.50 -7.50 -5.38
N LYS A 13 -16.21 -8.13 -4.44
CA LYS A 13 -16.71 -7.48 -3.23
C LYS A 13 -15.58 -6.94 -2.35
N HIS A 14 -14.44 -7.63 -2.28
CA HIS A 14 -13.26 -7.14 -1.58
C HIS A 14 -12.60 -5.97 -2.33
N MET A 15 -12.45 -6.05 -3.65
CA MET A 15 -11.87 -5.00 -4.49
C MET A 15 -12.71 -3.72 -4.52
N SER A 16 -14.01 -3.80 -4.24
CA SER A 16 -14.92 -2.64 -4.13
C SER A 16 -14.74 -1.80 -2.85
N LYS A 17 -13.67 -2.00 -2.09
CA LYS A 17 -13.39 -1.21 -0.87
C LYS A 17 -12.30 -0.18 -1.11
N PHE A 18 -12.40 0.94 -0.41
CA PHE A 18 -11.42 2.02 -0.52
C PHE A 18 -9.99 1.60 -0.21
N GLU A 19 -9.77 0.71 0.77
CA GLU A 19 -8.42 0.28 1.11
C GLU A 19 -7.75 -0.50 -0.02
N TRP A 20 -8.53 -1.21 -0.84
CA TRP A 20 -7.97 -1.92 -1.99
C TRP A 20 -7.57 -0.96 -3.11
N ILE A 21 -8.28 0.16 -3.27
CA ILE A 21 -7.87 1.24 -4.18
C ILE A 21 -6.54 1.81 -3.68
N LEU A 22 -6.45 2.19 -2.41
CA LEU A 22 -5.23 2.72 -1.80
C LEU A 22 -4.04 1.75 -1.90
N VAL A 23 -4.26 0.49 -1.53
CA VAL A 23 -3.23 -0.57 -1.60
C VAL A 23 -2.79 -0.78 -3.04
N SER A 24 -3.71 -0.78 -4.00
CA SER A 24 -3.36 -0.94 -5.42
C SER A 24 -2.55 0.24 -5.95
N SER A 25 -2.92 1.48 -5.57
CA SER A 25 -2.16 2.70 -5.93
C SER A 25 -0.73 2.66 -5.38
N LEU A 26 -0.56 2.31 -4.11
CA LEU A 26 0.77 2.14 -3.50
C LEU A 26 1.55 0.98 -4.13
N TRP A 27 0.90 -0.16 -4.33
CA TRP A 27 1.51 -1.36 -4.87
C TRP A 27 2.04 -1.13 -6.29
N MET A 28 1.29 -0.44 -7.14
CA MET A 28 1.74 -0.13 -8.50
C MET A 28 2.96 0.80 -8.52
N LYS A 29 3.02 1.79 -7.63
CA LYS A 29 4.19 2.67 -7.51
C LYS A 29 5.43 1.89 -7.06
N LEU A 30 5.31 1.14 -5.96
CA LEU A 30 6.41 0.30 -5.44
C LEU A 30 6.89 -0.73 -6.47
N ARG A 31 5.95 -1.43 -7.13
CA ARG A 31 6.28 -2.44 -8.13
C ARG A 31 7.04 -1.86 -9.31
N THR A 32 6.69 -0.64 -9.74
CA THR A 32 7.40 0.04 -10.84
C THR A 32 8.84 0.34 -10.46
N MET A 33 9.07 0.87 -9.25
CA MET A 33 10.40 1.18 -8.73
C MET A 33 11.27 -0.08 -8.65
N PHE A 34 10.77 -1.15 -8.00
CA PHE A 34 11.50 -2.42 -7.92
C PHE A 34 11.81 -3.01 -9.30
N ARG A 35 10.89 -2.87 -10.26
CA ARG A 35 11.14 -3.35 -11.62
C ARG A 35 12.27 -2.58 -12.28
N GLN A 36 12.35 -1.26 -12.08
CA GLN A 36 13.44 -0.44 -12.62
C GLN A 36 14.78 -0.83 -12.01
N SER A 37 14.87 -0.97 -10.69
CA SER A 37 16.10 -1.42 -10.02
C SER A 37 16.52 -2.83 -10.40
N ASN A 38 15.56 -3.76 -10.55
CA ASN A 38 15.87 -5.10 -11.01
C ASN A 38 16.46 -5.11 -12.43
N LEU A 39 16.01 -4.23 -13.33
CA LEU A 39 16.59 -4.13 -14.68
C LEU A 39 18.05 -3.65 -14.65
N VAL A 40 18.40 -2.77 -13.71
CA VAL A 40 19.78 -2.31 -13.50
C VAL A 40 20.63 -3.44 -12.95
N THR A 41 20.14 -4.16 -11.94
CA THR A 41 20.84 -5.31 -11.34
C THR A 41 21.01 -6.47 -12.31
N GLU A 42 20.02 -6.75 -13.15
CA GLU A 42 20.06 -7.82 -14.16
C GLU A 42 20.96 -7.46 -15.36
N ALA A 43 21.39 -6.21 -15.50
CA ALA A 43 22.30 -5.80 -16.55
C ALA A 43 23.68 -6.45 -16.33
N ARG A 44 24.09 -7.30 -17.27
CA ARG A 44 25.27 -8.19 -17.21
C ARG A 44 26.63 -7.49 -16.91
N ASN A 45 26.68 -6.16 -16.89
CA ASN A 45 27.85 -5.32 -16.67
C ASN A 45 27.64 -4.22 -15.60
N ALA A 46 26.61 -4.31 -14.76
CA ALA A 46 26.45 -3.35 -13.66
C ALA A 46 27.69 -3.44 -12.75
N THR A 47 28.39 -2.32 -12.57
CA THR A 47 29.49 -2.22 -11.61
C THR A 47 28.92 -2.03 -10.21
N LEU A 48 29.67 -2.40 -9.18
CA LEU A 48 29.25 -2.24 -7.78
C LEU A 48 28.82 -0.81 -7.44
N ASP A 49 29.45 0.20 -8.06
CA ASP A 49 29.05 1.61 -7.89
C ASP A 49 27.66 1.90 -8.48
N VAL A 50 27.31 1.27 -9.61
CA VAL A 50 26.00 1.43 -10.26
C VAL A 50 24.90 0.74 -9.44
N GLU A 51 25.17 -0.44 -8.89
CA GLU A 51 24.22 -1.14 -8.00
C GLU A 51 23.99 -0.37 -6.69
N ARG A 52 25.04 0.27 -6.17
CA ARG A 52 24.95 1.15 -5.00
C ARG A 52 24.06 2.36 -5.29
N ASP A 53 24.31 3.06 -6.40
CA ASP A 53 23.53 4.24 -6.79
C ASP A 53 22.06 3.88 -7.05
N ASP A 54 21.79 2.72 -7.65
CA ASP A 54 20.42 2.21 -7.87
C ASP A 54 19.71 1.90 -6.54
N THR A 55 20.42 1.32 -5.58
CA THR A 55 19.87 1.06 -4.23
C THR A 55 19.57 2.38 -3.51
N GLU A 56 20.45 3.37 -3.61
CA GLU A 56 20.25 4.70 -3.01
C GLU A 56 19.07 5.43 -3.66
N SER A 57 18.92 5.32 -5.00
CA SER A 57 17.77 5.81 -5.74
C SER A 57 16.47 5.16 -5.25
N LEU A 58 16.45 3.83 -5.07
CA LEU A 58 15.29 3.11 -4.58
C LEU A 58 14.88 3.55 -3.17
N ILE A 59 15.85 3.84 -2.29
CA ILE A 59 15.60 4.38 -0.96
C ILE A 59 14.93 5.76 -1.06
N ASN A 60 15.47 6.64 -1.91
CA ASN A 60 14.92 7.98 -2.13
C ASN A 60 13.51 7.93 -2.72
N ASP A 61 13.26 7.03 -3.67
CA ASP A 61 11.95 6.81 -4.28
C ASP A 61 10.90 6.36 -3.23
N ILE A 62 11.28 5.46 -2.32
CA ILE A 62 10.42 5.03 -1.22
C ILE A 62 10.16 6.18 -0.24
N GLN A 63 11.17 7.00 0.06
CA GLN A 63 10.99 8.20 0.89
C GLN A 63 10.03 9.19 0.23
N GLN A 64 10.13 9.39 -1.08
CA GLN A 64 9.25 10.27 -1.83
C GLN A 64 7.79 9.78 -1.79
N ILE A 65 7.53 8.46 -1.85
CA ILE A 65 6.18 7.91 -1.65
C ILE A 65 5.62 8.32 -0.29
N ARG A 66 6.45 8.27 0.76
CA ARG A 66 6.05 8.65 2.11
C ARG A 66 5.74 10.14 2.21
N GLU A 67 6.54 10.99 1.58
CA GLU A 67 6.33 12.44 1.54
C GLU A 67 5.09 12.82 0.73
N GLN A 68 4.81 12.09 -0.35
CA GLN A 68 3.65 12.29 -1.21
C GLN A 68 2.39 11.55 -0.72
N TRP A 69 2.41 11.02 0.49
CA TRP A 69 1.32 10.22 1.03
C TRP A 69 -0.04 10.93 0.94
N ASP A 70 -0.11 12.20 1.34
CA ASP A 70 -1.35 12.97 1.31
C ASP A 70 -1.87 13.19 -0.12
N ALA A 71 -0.97 13.35 -1.08
CA ALA A 71 -1.33 13.45 -2.49
C ALA A 71 -1.88 12.11 -3.02
N ILE A 72 -1.24 11.00 -2.69
CA ILE A 72 -1.70 9.64 -3.04
C ILE A 72 -3.08 9.37 -2.44
N LEU A 73 -3.26 9.70 -1.16
CA LEU A 73 -4.54 9.54 -0.47
C LEU A 73 -5.64 10.39 -1.13
N THR A 74 -5.32 11.63 -1.51
CA THR A 74 -6.25 12.54 -2.19
C THR A 74 -6.66 11.99 -3.55
N GLU A 75 -5.69 11.53 -4.36
CA GLU A 75 -5.95 10.90 -5.65
C GLU A 75 -6.82 9.65 -5.51
N SER A 76 -6.51 8.77 -4.55
CA SER A 76 -7.32 7.58 -4.30
C SER A 76 -8.74 7.92 -3.85
N LYS A 77 -8.94 8.98 -3.06
CA LYS A 77 -10.29 9.45 -2.69
C LYS A 77 -11.06 9.92 -3.93
N LEU A 78 -10.43 10.68 -4.82
CA LEU A 78 -11.06 11.13 -6.07
C LEU A 78 -11.44 9.94 -6.96
N VAL A 79 -10.56 8.95 -7.09
CA VAL A 79 -10.85 7.73 -7.85
C VAL A 79 -12.03 6.97 -7.24
N ALA A 80 -12.03 6.79 -5.92
CA ALA A 80 -13.10 6.10 -5.20
C ALA A 80 -14.45 6.81 -5.34
N GLN A 81 -14.48 8.13 -5.24
CA GLN A 81 -15.67 8.95 -5.50
C GLN A 81 -16.19 8.75 -6.92
N ASN A 82 -15.29 8.74 -7.91
CA ASN A 82 -15.67 8.60 -9.32
C ASN A 82 -16.27 7.22 -9.67
N ILE A 83 -15.93 6.18 -8.90
CA ILE A 83 -16.47 4.82 -9.06
C ILE A 83 -17.51 4.46 -7.99
N SER A 84 -18.03 5.45 -7.27
CA SER A 84 -19.07 5.30 -6.25
C SER A 84 -18.73 4.31 -5.13
N ILE A 85 -17.45 4.23 -4.74
CA ILE A 85 -16.98 3.43 -3.61
C ILE A 85 -16.95 4.29 -2.35
N SER A 86 -17.45 3.74 -1.24
CA SER A 86 -17.39 4.40 0.07
C SER A 86 -15.95 4.70 0.47
N LEU A 87 -15.69 5.93 0.95
CA LEU A 87 -14.38 6.38 1.42
C LEU A 87 -14.03 5.90 2.83
N GLU A 88 -14.95 5.19 3.48
CA GLU A 88 -14.73 4.67 4.82
C GLU A 88 -13.70 3.54 4.79
N PHE A 89 -12.68 3.66 5.65
CA PHE A 89 -11.83 2.54 5.97
C PHE A 89 -12.68 1.49 6.72
N SER A 90 -12.60 0.24 6.29
CA SER A 90 -13.07 -0.89 7.08
C SER A 90 -12.39 -0.79 8.44
N THR A 91 -13.18 -0.70 9.51
CA THR A 91 -12.64 -0.80 10.85
C THR A 91 -12.08 -2.22 11.02
N TYR A 92 -10.77 -2.41 10.81
CA TYR A 92 -10.12 -3.68 11.07
C TYR A 92 -10.13 -3.92 12.59
N ARG A 93 -11.13 -4.66 13.08
CA ARG A 93 -11.29 -4.97 14.51
C ARG A 93 -10.23 -5.94 15.05
N ASN A 94 -9.42 -6.55 14.19
CA ASN A 94 -8.40 -7.52 14.55
C ASN A 94 -7.04 -7.07 14.02
N LEU A 95 -6.52 -5.97 14.56
CA LEU A 95 -5.13 -5.58 14.33
C LEU A 95 -4.21 -6.63 14.96
N PRO A 96 -3.15 -7.09 14.27
CA PRO A 96 -2.13 -7.92 14.88
C PRO A 96 -1.55 -7.18 16.07
N THR A 97 -1.50 -7.83 17.23
CA THR A 97 -0.88 -7.26 18.43
C THR A 97 0.61 -7.02 18.17
N LYS A 98 1.25 -6.18 19.00
CA LYS A 98 2.70 -5.94 18.95
C LYS A 98 3.53 -7.25 18.98
N TRP A 99 2.95 -8.32 19.54
CA TRP A 99 3.49 -9.66 19.54
C TRP A 99 3.42 -10.33 18.16
N ASP A 100 2.26 -10.26 17.49
CA ASP A 100 2.05 -10.78 16.13
C ASP A 100 2.96 -10.08 15.11
N ALA A 101 3.18 -8.78 15.29
CA ALA A 101 4.11 -7.99 14.47
C ALA A 101 5.58 -8.36 14.66
N LYS A 102 5.94 -8.88 15.84
CA LYS A 102 7.30 -9.31 16.14
C LYS A 102 7.59 -10.73 15.62
N GLN A 103 6.55 -11.56 15.49
CA GLN A 103 6.65 -12.93 14.96
C GLN A 103 6.60 -12.97 13.42
N HIS A 104 5.87 -12.04 12.80
CA HIS A 104 5.84 -11.87 11.35
C HIS A 104 6.71 -10.67 10.94
N SER A 105 7.98 -10.91 10.59
CA SER A 105 8.82 -9.89 9.92
C SER A 105 8.24 -9.36 8.59
N ARG A 106 7.16 -10.01 8.11
CA ARG A 106 6.32 -9.63 6.97
C ARG A 106 5.03 -8.92 7.39
N VAL A 107 4.97 -8.28 8.57
CA VAL A 107 3.89 -7.31 8.81
C VAL A 107 4.05 -6.21 7.79
N SER A 108 3.22 -6.33 6.75
CA SER A 108 3.09 -5.42 5.64
C SER A 108 3.22 -3.99 6.14
N VAL A 109 4.20 -3.25 5.63
CA VAL A 109 4.31 -1.79 5.76
C VAL A 109 2.93 -1.12 5.53
N PHE A 110 2.10 -1.75 4.69
CA PHE A 110 0.69 -1.42 4.45
C PHE A 110 -0.21 -1.39 5.70
N LEU A 111 -0.05 -2.31 6.66
CA LEU A 111 -0.80 -2.30 7.93
C LEU A 111 -0.35 -1.15 8.84
N VAL A 112 0.94 -0.82 8.85
CA VAL A 112 1.48 0.27 9.67
C VAL A 112 1.03 1.64 9.13
N ILE A 113 1.02 1.82 7.80
CA ILE A 113 0.56 3.06 7.16
C ILE A 113 -0.95 3.25 7.35
N THR A 114 -1.76 2.18 7.24
CA THR A 114 -3.20 2.25 7.48
C THR A 114 -3.56 2.42 8.97
N ASP A 115 -2.79 1.85 9.90
CA ASP A 115 -2.97 2.02 11.34
C ASP A 115 -2.67 3.45 11.81
N TYR A 116 -1.61 4.10 11.29
CA TYR A 116 -1.29 5.49 11.61
C TYR A 116 -2.47 6.44 11.35
N GLN A 117 -3.18 6.24 10.24
CA GLN A 117 -4.34 7.08 9.90
C GLN A 117 -5.65 6.66 10.57
N SER A 118 -5.85 5.35 10.81
CA SER A 118 -6.99 4.85 11.60
C SER A 118 -6.94 5.36 13.04
N GLY A 119 -5.73 5.48 13.60
CA GLY A 119 -5.48 6.09 14.90
C GLY A 119 -5.74 7.60 14.92
N LEU A 120 -5.33 8.33 13.88
CA LEU A 120 -5.57 9.77 13.75
C LEU A 120 -7.05 10.13 13.59
N THR A 121 -7.82 9.35 12.82
CA THR A 121 -9.28 9.55 12.69
C THR A 121 -10.03 9.25 13.99
N ARG A 122 -9.57 8.28 14.79
CA ARG A 122 -10.13 8.00 16.12
C ARG A 122 -9.90 9.12 17.14
N GLN A 123 -8.76 9.82 17.06
CA GLN A 123 -8.48 10.96 17.94
C GLN A 123 -9.33 12.19 17.57
N GLN A 124 -9.62 12.40 16.28
CA GLN A 124 -10.49 13.49 15.86
C GLN A 124 -11.97 13.28 16.25
N SER A 125 -12.47 12.04 16.21
CA SER A 125 -13.87 11.73 16.62
C SER A 125 -14.14 11.77 18.13
N HIS A 126 -13.12 12.00 18.96
CA HIS A 126 -13.25 12.07 20.42
C HIS A 126 -13.12 13.51 20.98
N CYS A 127 -12.99 14.50 20.09
CA CYS A 127 -12.89 15.92 20.46
C CYS A 127 -14.04 16.79 19.92
N ASP A 128 -15.15 16.17 19.49
CA ASP A 128 -16.43 16.86 19.23
C ASP A 128 -17.48 16.44 20.27
#